data_AF-A0A1E7G6B6-F1
#
_entry.id   AF-A0A1E7G6B6-F1
#
_cell.length_a   1.000
_cell.length_b   1.000
_cell.length_c   1.000
_cell.angle_alpha   90.00
_cell.angle_beta   90.00
_cell.angle_gamma   90.00
#
_symmetry.space_group_name_H-M   'P 1'
#
loop_
_entity.id
_entity.type
_entity.pdbx_description
1 polymer ?
#
loop_
_entity_poly.entity_id
_entity_poly.type
_entity_poly.pdbx_seq_one_letter_code
_entity_poly.pdbx_strand_id
1 'polypeptide(L)'
;MNASTLGAKNLWVAQYLYGKPSNQNLKNTDYGSWQYTSQMYYQSTPNLRSHNLDTSIDYNNIFNASQGLQDVYRLYNANTGEHFYTLNFAEKTNLQNVGWRYEGIGWLSSSSGSPVYRVYNPNAKGGDHYYTMSKWEAQQLVNKGWRWDNNGAPAFYSNGSKNLYVAYNPNASSGSHNYTTSSYEQNSLLRSGWKYGAVAWKVN
;
A
#
# COMPACT_ATOMS: atom_id res chain seq x y z
N MET A 1 -38.14 2.34 -3.13
CA MET A 1 -37.01 1.53 -2.62
C MET A 1 -36.61 2.11 -1.28
N ASN A 2 -36.44 1.31 -0.21
CA ASN A 2 -36.14 1.80 1.14
C ASN A 2 -34.69 1.43 1.52
N ALA A 3 -33.92 2.41 1.99
CA ALA A 3 -32.54 2.19 2.43
C ALA A 3 -32.44 1.17 3.58
N SER A 4 -33.48 1.04 4.41
CA SER A 4 -33.54 0.03 5.48
C SER A 4 -33.63 -1.40 4.94
N THR A 5 -34.17 -1.60 3.74
CA THR A 5 -34.31 -2.93 3.12
C THR A 5 -33.02 -3.40 2.48
N LEU A 6 -32.25 -2.49 1.85
CA LEU A 6 -30.99 -2.83 1.17
C LEU A 6 -29.76 -2.65 2.06
N GLY A 7 -29.91 -1.94 3.18
CA GLY A 7 -28.82 -1.53 4.06
C GLY A 7 -28.13 -0.27 3.52
N ALA A 8 -28.01 0.77 4.35
CA ALA A 8 -27.42 2.05 3.96
C ALA A 8 -26.03 1.88 3.31
N LYS A 9 -25.18 1.01 3.87
CA LYS A 9 -23.83 0.72 3.34
C LYS A 9 -23.77 0.25 1.87
N ASN A 10 -24.88 -0.23 1.33
CA ASN A 10 -24.94 -0.75 -0.04
C ASN A 10 -25.49 0.28 -1.04
N LEU A 11 -25.71 1.52 -0.60
CA LEU A 11 -26.33 2.56 -1.40
C LEU A 11 -25.42 3.79 -1.48
N TRP A 12 -24.85 4.00 -2.65
CA TRP A 12 -24.26 5.26 -3.06
C TRP A 12 -25.25 5.99 -3.96
N VAL A 13 -25.77 7.14 -3.49
CA VAL A 13 -26.81 7.89 -4.21
C VAL A 13 -26.28 9.21 -4.74
N ALA A 14 -26.73 9.61 -5.92
CA ALA A 14 -26.41 10.89 -6.53
C ALA A 14 -27.62 11.83 -6.48
N GLN A 15 -27.42 13.03 -5.96
CA GLN A 15 -28.35 14.14 -6.10
C GLN A 15 -27.53 15.43 -6.11
N TYR A 16 -27.44 16.06 -7.28
CA TYR A 16 -26.62 17.24 -7.44
C TYR A 16 -27.37 18.49 -6.98
N LEU A 17 -26.77 19.22 -6.04
CA LEU A 17 -27.28 20.52 -5.60
C LEU A 17 -26.43 21.63 -6.20
N TYR A 18 -27.10 22.72 -6.59
CA TYR A 18 -26.43 23.94 -7.03
C TYR A 18 -26.13 24.81 -5.81
N GLY A 19 -24.84 25.12 -5.58
CA GLY A 19 -24.39 25.98 -4.48
C GLY A 19 -23.16 25.46 -3.73
N LYS A 20 -22.65 26.25 -2.78
CA LYS A 20 -21.48 25.88 -1.95
C LYS A 20 -21.90 24.88 -0.86
N PRO A 21 -21.27 23.70 -0.75
CA PRO A 21 -21.55 22.75 0.33
C PRO A 21 -21.25 23.33 1.71
N SER A 22 -22.04 22.95 2.72
CA SER A 22 -21.83 23.31 4.12
C SER A 22 -22.20 22.15 5.05
N ASN A 23 -21.53 22.08 6.20
CA ASN A 23 -21.82 21.05 7.21
C ASN A 23 -23.18 21.21 7.89
N GLN A 24 -23.91 22.29 7.60
CA GLN A 24 -25.23 22.57 8.16
C GLN A 24 -26.37 22.15 7.21
N ASN A 25 -26.06 21.70 5.99
CA ASN A 25 -27.04 21.31 4.98
C ASN A 25 -26.74 19.91 4.43
N LEU A 26 -26.52 18.95 5.32
CA LEU A 26 -26.36 17.55 4.94
C LEU A 26 -27.70 16.99 4.49
N LYS A 27 -27.72 16.27 3.36
CA LYS A 27 -28.88 15.56 2.82
C LYS A 27 -28.54 14.10 2.59
N ASN A 28 -29.56 13.28 2.38
CA ASN A 28 -29.39 11.88 1.97
C ASN A 28 -28.53 11.08 2.99
N THR A 29 -28.65 11.40 4.27
CA THR A 29 -27.91 10.75 5.37
C THR A 29 -28.37 9.31 5.66
N ASP A 30 -29.55 8.94 5.16
CA ASP A 30 -30.10 7.57 5.29
C ASP A 30 -29.38 6.55 4.37
N TYR A 31 -28.50 7.02 3.49
CA TYR A 31 -27.73 6.19 2.54
C TYR A 31 -26.26 6.10 2.97
N GLY A 32 -25.53 5.20 2.30
CA GLY A 32 -24.14 4.93 2.61
C GLY A 32 -23.22 6.09 2.27
N SER A 33 -23.45 6.68 1.11
CA SER A 33 -22.79 7.91 0.66
C SER A 33 -23.71 8.70 -0.25
N TRP A 34 -23.48 10.01 -0.28
CA TRP A 34 -24.15 10.93 -1.18
C TRP A 34 -23.16 11.68 -2.07
N GLN A 35 -23.28 11.50 -3.38
CA GLN A 35 -22.63 12.33 -4.40
C GLN A 35 -23.45 13.61 -4.58
N TYR A 36 -22.91 14.74 -4.12
CA TYR A 36 -23.67 15.98 -3.97
C TYR A 36 -23.39 17.02 -5.06
N THR A 37 -22.31 16.87 -5.82
CA THR A 37 -21.92 17.83 -6.87
C THR A 37 -21.01 17.19 -7.91
N SER A 38 -21.07 17.73 -9.12
CA SER A 38 -20.14 17.47 -10.23
C SER A 38 -19.34 18.71 -10.62
N GLN A 39 -19.34 19.76 -9.78
CA GLN A 39 -18.85 21.10 -10.12
C GLN A 39 -17.68 21.57 -9.22
N MET A 40 -17.13 20.69 -8.40
CA MET A 40 -16.06 21.08 -7.46
C MET A 40 -14.70 21.16 -8.13
N TYR A 41 -13.89 22.11 -7.66
CA TYR A 41 -12.50 22.30 -8.05
C TYR A 41 -11.61 22.24 -6.80
N TYR A 42 -10.45 21.60 -6.91
CA TYR A 42 -9.49 21.48 -5.81
C TYR A 42 -8.29 22.38 -6.06
N GLN A 43 -8.17 23.43 -5.24
CA GLN A 43 -7.13 24.45 -5.42
C GLN A 43 -5.72 23.92 -5.14
N SER A 44 -5.53 22.85 -4.39
CA SER A 44 -4.20 22.34 -4.03
C SER A 44 -3.52 21.50 -5.12
N THR A 45 -4.25 21.06 -6.15
CA THR A 45 -3.72 20.11 -7.16
C THR A 45 -3.85 20.70 -8.56
N PRO A 46 -2.75 21.00 -9.28
CA PRO A 46 -2.79 21.74 -10.55
C PRO A 46 -3.74 21.16 -11.61
N ASN A 47 -3.79 19.84 -11.78
CA ASN A 47 -4.68 19.17 -12.73
C ASN A 47 -6.17 19.22 -12.33
N LEU A 48 -6.49 19.46 -11.06
CA LEU A 48 -7.86 19.50 -10.51
C LEU A 48 -8.39 20.93 -10.36
N ARG A 49 -7.60 21.95 -10.75
CA ARG A 49 -8.02 23.35 -10.76
C ARG A 49 -8.88 23.71 -11.96
N SER A 50 -8.65 23.05 -13.10
CA SER A 50 -9.30 23.36 -14.37
C SER A 50 -10.36 22.34 -14.79
N HIS A 51 -10.56 21.28 -14.01
CA HIS A 51 -11.50 20.22 -14.31
C HIS A 51 -12.42 20.02 -13.11
N ASN A 52 -13.72 20.09 -13.36
CA ASN A 52 -14.73 19.85 -12.36
C ASN A 52 -14.74 18.37 -11.97
N LEU A 53 -14.95 18.10 -10.69
CA LEU A 53 -15.00 16.75 -10.16
C LEU A 53 -16.33 16.45 -9.49
N ASP A 54 -16.72 15.19 -9.68
CA ASP A 54 -17.71 14.52 -8.87
C ASP A 54 -17.22 14.36 -7.44
N THR A 55 -17.97 14.89 -6.48
CA THR A 55 -17.60 14.85 -5.06
C THR A 55 -18.71 14.24 -4.22
N SER A 56 -18.33 13.32 -3.33
CA SER A 56 -19.25 12.61 -2.43
C SER A 56 -18.89 12.82 -0.97
N ILE A 57 -19.90 12.69 -0.09
CA ILE A 57 -19.73 12.58 1.36
C ILE A 57 -19.97 11.11 1.73
N ASP A 58 -19.09 10.52 2.53
CA ASP A 58 -19.26 9.17 3.06
C ASP A 58 -19.86 9.23 4.46
N TYR A 59 -21.06 8.67 4.62
CA TYR A 59 -21.75 8.62 5.91
C TYR A 59 -21.51 7.30 6.64
N ASN A 60 -21.29 6.21 5.90
CA ASN A 60 -21.24 4.86 6.45
C ASN A 60 -19.95 4.09 6.14
N ASN A 61 -18.89 4.82 5.80
CA ASN A 61 -17.58 4.28 5.46
C ASN A 61 -17.65 3.30 4.27
N ILE A 62 -18.46 3.60 3.26
CA ILE A 62 -18.64 2.72 2.09
C ILE A 62 -17.44 2.76 1.14
N PHE A 63 -16.69 3.86 1.14
CA PHE A 63 -15.45 3.97 0.37
C PHE A 63 -14.25 3.39 1.13
N ASN A 64 -14.44 3.03 2.40
CA ASN A 64 -13.44 2.38 3.22
C ASN A 64 -13.55 0.86 3.03
N ALA A 65 -12.96 0.36 1.95
CA ALA A 65 -12.89 -1.06 1.67
C ALA A 65 -12.06 -1.74 2.77
N SER A 66 -12.73 -2.57 3.58
CA SER A 66 -12.17 -3.37 4.67
C SER A 66 -11.63 -2.58 5.88
N GLN A 67 -12.37 -2.69 7.00
CA GLN A 67 -11.94 -2.21 8.31
C GLN A 67 -10.56 -2.78 8.68
N GLY A 68 -9.52 -1.96 8.48
CA GLY A 68 -8.17 -2.26 8.93
C GLY A 68 -7.31 -3.10 7.99
N LEU A 69 -7.65 -3.26 6.70
CA LEU A 69 -6.71 -3.79 5.70
C LEU A 69 -6.24 -2.69 4.75
N GLN A 70 -4.97 -2.74 4.37
CA GLN A 70 -4.32 -1.77 3.50
C GLN A 70 -3.54 -2.50 2.41
N ASP A 71 -3.60 -2.00 1.19
CA ASP A 71 -2.89 -2.56 0.04
C ASP A 71 -1.38 -2.33 0.18
N VAL A 72 -0.60 -3.42 0.16
CA VAL A 72 0.85 -3.31 -0.03
C VAL A 72 1.15 -3.40 -1.52
N TYR A 73 1.56 -2.28 -2.11
CA TYR A 73 1.95 -2.18 -3.50
C TYR A 73 3.31 -2.84 -3.72
N ARG A 74 3.43 -3.70 -4.73
CA ARG A 74 4.69 -4.33 -5.16
C ARG A 74 5.21 -3.64 -6.42
N LEU A 75 6.46 -3.21 -6.38
CA LEU A 75 7.17 -2.63 -7.52
C LEU A 75 8.48 -3.37 -7.78
N TYR A 76 8.85 -3.48 -9.05
CA TYR A 76 10.09 -4.14 -9.50
C TYR A 76 10.99 -3.17 -10.27
N ASN A 77 12.27 -3.16 -9.93
CA ASN A 77 13.30 -2.42 -10.64
C ASN A 77 14.12 -3.37 -11.53
N ALA A 78 13.90 -3.31 -12.84
CA ALA A 78 14.62 -4.16 -13.79
C ALA A 78 16.13 -3.86 -13.87
N ASN A 79 16.58 -2.67 -13.46
CA ASN A 79 17.99 -2.29 -13.53
C ASN A 79 18.81 -2.89 -12.37
N THR A 80 18.19 -3.08 -11.19
CA THR A 80 18.87 -3.57 -9.98
C THR A 80 18.47 -4.99 -9.60
N GLY A 81 17.27 -5.42 -10.03
CA GLY A 81 16.63 -6.66 -9.60
C GLY A 81 15.78 -6.52 -8.33
N GLU A 82 15.72 -5.31 -7.77
CA GLU A 82 15.07 -5.04 -6.48
C GLU A 82 13.54 -5.07 -6.58
N HIS A 83 12.90 -5.57 -5.51
CA HIS A 83 11.48 -5.35 -5.27
C HIS A 83 11.28 -4.36 -4.12
N PHE A 84 10.33 -3.45 -4.29
CA PHE A 84 9.94 -2.48 -3.27
C PHE A 84 8.47 -2.66 -2.91
N TYR A 85 8.21 -2.60 -1.61
CA TYR A 85 6.91 -2.81 -0.99
C TYR A 85 6.55 -1.61 -0.13
N THR A 86 5.37 -1.04 -0.38
CA THR A 86 4.89 0.15 0.35
C THR A 86 3.37 0.19 0.46
N LEU A 87 2.87 0.77 1.55
CA LEU A 87 1.47 1.19 1.71
C LEU A 87 1.21 2.58 1.11
N ASN A 88 2.28 3.35 0.85
CA ASN A 88 2.18 4.74 0.42
C ASN A 88 1.98 4.82 -1.10
N PHE A 89 0.77 5.24 -1.50
CA PHE A 89 0.41 5.42 -2.90
C PHE A 89 1.31 6.44 -3.63
N ALA A 90 1.79 7.48 -2.94
CA ALA A 90 2.68 8.48 -3.52
C ALA A 90 4.08 7.90 -3.78
N GLU A 91 4.63 7.10 -2.85
CA GLU A 91 5.90 6.38 -3.09
C GLU A 91 5.80 5.46 -4.30
N LYS A 92 4.74 4.63 -4.36
CA LYS A 92 4.45 3.78 -5.52
C LYS A 92 4.40 4.60 -6.82
N THR A 93 3.67 5.70 -6.83
CA THR A 93 3.50 6.54 -8.04
C THR A 93 4.82 7.19 -8.46
N ASN A 94 5.60 7.69 -7.51
CA ASN A 94 6.92 8.29 -7.79
C ASN A 94 7.88 7.26 -8.38
N LEU A 95 7.93 6.04 -7.83
CA LEU A 95 8.76 4.96 -8.34
C LEU A 95 8.35 4.54 -9.76
N GLN A 96 7.06 4.45 -10.05
CA GLN A 96 6.57 4.22 -11.41
C GLN A 96 7.05 5.31 -12.39
N ASN A 97 6.98 6.58 -11.98
CA ASN A 97 7.41 7.71 -12.82
C ASN A 97 8.92 7.69 -13.12
N VAL A 98 9.74 7.09 -12.25
CA VAL A 98 11.18 6.91 -12.47
C VAL A 98 11.54 5.53 -13.05
N GLY A 99 10.56 4.81 -13.61
CA GLY A 99 10.78 3.62 -14.43
C GLY A 99 10.65 2.27 -13.71
N TRP A 100 10.21 2.25 -12.45
CA TRP A 100 9.89 0.98 -11.78
C TRP A 100 8.59 0.39 -12.32
N ARG A 101 8.55 -0.93 -12.49
CA ARG A 101 7.34 -1.64 -12.92
C ARG A 101 6.43 -1.89 -11.72
N TYR A 102 5.22 -1.35 -11.73
CA TYR A 102 4.19 -1.73 -10.77
C TYR A 102 3.65 -3.12 -11.13
N GLU A 103 3.65 -4.03 -10.16
CA GLU A 103 3.27 -5.43 -10.34
C GLU A 103 1.94 -5.78 -9.67
N GLY A 104 1.24 -4.78 -9.14
CA GLY A 104 -0.03 -4.95 -8.44
C GLY A 104 0.09 -4.93 -6.91
N ILE A 105 -0.98 -5.37 -6.27
CA ILE A 105 -1.05 -5.55 -4.82
C ILE A 105 -0.36 -6.88 -4.49
N GLY A 106 0.73 -6.82 -3.72
CA GLY A 106 1.44 -8.03 -3.29
C GLY A 106 0.66 -8.80 -2.22
N TRP A 107 0.09 -8.08 -1.26
CA TRP A 107 -0.79 -8.60 -0.22
C TRP A 107 -1.56 -7.47 0.49
N LEU A 108 -2.51 -7.86 1.35
CA LEU A 108 -3.21 -6.96 2.25
C LEU A 108 -2.55 -6.98 3.63
N SER A 109 -2.07 -5.84 4.12
CA SER A 109 -1.55 -5.70 5.48
C SER A 109 -2.63 -5.16 6.41
N SER A 110 -2.64 -5.61 7.67
CA SER A 110 -3.53 -5.00 8.65
C SER A 110 -3.00 -3.64 9.13
N SER A 111 -3.87 -2.77 9.62
CA SER A 111 -3.49 -1.55 10.34
C SER A 111 -2.87 -1.83 11.72
N SER A 112 -2.88 -3.08 12.18
CA SER A 112 -2.29 -3.50 13.46
C SER A 112 -1.70 -4.90 13.39
N GLY A 113 -0.78 -5.22 14.31
CA GLY A 113 -0.14 -6.52 14.40
C GLY A 113 1.33 -6.39 14.79
N SER A 114 2.12 -7.41 14.44
CA SER A 114 3.57 -7.35 14.66
C SER A 114 4.21 -6.42 13.63
N PRO A 115 5.02 -5.43 14.04
CA PRO A 115 5.59 -4.46 13.11
C PRO A 115 6.60 -5.11 12.16
N VAL A 116 6.57 -4.72 10.89
CA VAL A 116 7.63 -5.00 9.92
C VAL A 116 8.36 -3.69 9.62
N TYR A 117 9.67 -3.70 9.82
CA TYR A 117 10.55 -2.56 9.60
C TYR A 117 11.22 -2.67 8.24
N ARG A 118 11.42 -1.52 7.59
CA ARG A 118 12.15 -1.38 6.33
C ARG A 118 13.44 -0.61 6.59
N VAL A 119 14.57 -1.11 6.08
CA VAL A 119 15.87 -0.44 6.11
C VAL A 119 16.45 -0.38 4.71
N TYR A 120 17.18 0.71 4.43
CA TYR A 120 17.75 0.99 3.11
C TYR A 120 19.28 0.88 3.14
N ASN A 121 19.85 0.16 2.19
CA ASN A 121 21.28 0.07 1.96
C ASN A 121 21.73 1.07 0.88
N PRO A 122 22.30 2.23 1.25
CA PRO A 122 22.81 3.18 0.26
C PRO A 122 24.06 2.70 -0.47
N ASN A 123 24.75 1.68 0.06
CA ASN A 123 26.02 1.20 -0.49
C ASN A 123 25.82 0.07 -1.52
N ALA A 124 24.60 -0.46 -1.63
CA ALA A 124 24.22 -1.39 -2.68
C ALA A 124 24.16 -0.67 -4.04
N LYS A 125 24.58 -1.34 -5.12
CA LYS A 125 24.55 -0.73 -6.46
C LYS A 125 23.10 -0.51 -6.89
N GLY A 126 22.68 0.75 -6.87
CA GLY A 126 21.31 1.18 -7.16
C GLY A 126 20.36 1.17 -5.95
N GLY A 127 20.89 0.95 -4.74
CA GLY A 127 20.10 0.83 -3.51
C GLY A 127 19.50 -0.55 -3.29
N ASP A 128 19.23 -0.91 -2.04
CA ASP A 128 18.48 -2.12 -1.68
C ASP A 128 17.64 -1.88 -0.42
N HIS A 129 16.43 -2.43 -0.37
CA HIS A 129 15.59 -2.43 0.83
C HIS A 129 15.47 -3.84 1.42
N TYR A 130 15.59 -3.91 2.75
CA TYR A 130 15.35 -5.13 3.50
C TYR A 130 14.22 -4.95 4.51
N TYR A 131 13.42 -5.99 4.66
CA TYR A 131 12.23 -6.00 5.51
C TYR A 131 12.34 -7.09 6.57
N THR A 132 12.14 -6.70 7.83
CA THR A 132 12.23 -7.63 8.96
C THR A 132 11.25 -7.28 10.07
N MET A 133 10.73 -8.29 10.77
CA MET A 133 9.99 -8.08 12.03
C MET A 133 10.91 -7.81 13.22
N SER A 134 12.22 -8.07 13.09
CA SER A 134 13.19 -7.88 14.16
C SER A 134 13.74 -6.45 14.13
N LYS A 135 13.25 -5.61 15.04
CA LYS A 135 13.81 -4.25 15.22
C LYS A 135 15.30 -4.30 15.55
N TRP A 136 15.74 -5.33 16.28
CA TRP A 136 17.15 -5.53 16.60
C TRP A 136 17.98 -5.81 15.35
N GLU A 137 17.52 -6.69 14.46
CA GLU A 137 18.21 -6.99 13.19
C GLU A 137 18.34 -5.74 12.32
N ALA A 138 17.25 -4.97 12.18
CA ALA A 138 17.26 -3.69 11.48
C ALA A 138 18.28 -2.72 12.10
N GLN A 139 18.35 -2.63 13.43
CA GLN A 139 19.36 -1.81 14.11
C GLN A 139 20.78 -2.29 13.85
N GLN A 140 21.03 -3.61 13.78
CA GLN A 140 22.36 -4.14 13.43
C GLN A 140 22.77 -3.75 12.00
N LEU A 141 21.83 -3.75 11.05
CA LEU A 141 22.10 -3.28 9.69
C LEU A 141 22.39 -1.77 9.66
N VAL A 142 21.64 -0.98 10.41
CA VAL A 142 21.88 0.47 10.55
C VAL A 142 23.27 0.75 11.13
N ASN A 143 23.68 0.00 12.16
CA ASN A 143 25.03 0.09 12.72
C ASN A 143 26.13 -0.27 11.69
N LYS A 144 25.80 -1.04 10.65
CA LYS A 144 26.68 -1.39 9.51
C LYS A 144 26.58 -0.40 8.35
N GLY A 145 25.95 0.75 8.53
CA GLY A 145 25.86 1.83 7.55
C GLY A 145 24.59 1.83 6.69
N TRP A 146 23.61 0.99 7.01
CA TRP A 146 22.26 1.12 6.43
C TRP A 146 21.51 2.29 7.08
N ARG A 147 20.39 2.68 6.49
CA ARG A 147 19.53 3.76 6.99
C ARG A 147 18.17 3.23 7.38
N TRP A 148 17.62 3.78 8.46
CA TRP A 148 16.20 3.61 8.74
C TRP A 148 15.38 4.23 7.61
N ASP A 149 14.40 3.50 7.13
CA ASP A 149 13.35 4.02 6.28
C ASP A 149 12.11 4.34 7.12
N ASN A 150 11.19 5.14 6.60
CA ASN A 150 9.96 5.57 7.28
C ASN A 150 10.23 6.17 8.66
N ASN A 151 11.36 6.87 8.83
CA ASN A 151 11.84 7.41 10.11
C ASN A 151 11.91 6.37 11.24
N GLY A 152 12.11 5.08 10.91
CA GLY A 152 12.16 3.97 11.87
C GLY A 152 10.79 3.49 12.36
N ALA A 153 9.70 4.05 11.83
CA ALA A 153 8.35 3.53 12.06
C ALA A 153 8.09 2.27 11.21
N PRO A 154 7.16 1.39 11.61
CA PRO A 154 6.80 0.21 10.84
C PRO A 154 6.35 0.60 9.42
N ALA A 155 6.82 -0.13 8.40
CA ALA A 155 6.40 0.07 7.02
C ALA A 155 5.00 -0.52 6.78
N PHE A 156 4.70 -1.62 7.49
CA PHE A 156 3.40 -2.30 7.54
C PHE A 156 3.41 -3.32 8.70
N TYR A 157 2.29 -4.04 8.90
CA TYR A 157 2.13 -5.00 9.99
C TYR A 157 1.89 -6.42 9.48
N SER A 158 2.47 -7.38 10.20
CA SER A 158 2.18 -8.81 10.10
C SER A 158 0.97 -9.16 10.96
N ASN A 159 -0.06 -9.71 10.34
CA ASN A 159 -1.30 -10.17 10.96
C ASN A 159 -1.99 -11.15 10.01
N GLY A 160 -2.69 -12.16 10.52
CA GLY A 160 -3.39 -13.16 9.73
C GLY A 160 -2.73 -14.55 9.73
N SER A 161 -3.19 -15.42 8.84
CA SER A 161 -2.81 -16.84 8.81
C SER A 161 -2.01 -17.25 7.58
N LYS A 162 -1.99 -16.43 6.52
CA LYS A 162 -1.29 -16.73 5.27
C LYS A 162 0.19 -16.46 5.42
N ASN A 163 1.03 -17.39 5.00
CA ASN A 163 2.48 -17.20 5.00
C ASN A 163 2.89 -16.22 3.90
N LEU A 164 3.79 -15.31 4.25
CA LEU A 164 4.55 -14.52 3.31
C LEU A 164 6.01 -14.98 3.36
N TYR A 165 6.50 -15.42 2.22
CA TYR A 165 7.82 -16.02 2.04
C TYR A 165 8.83 -14.97 1.60
N VAL A 166 10.09 -15.17 1.99
CA VAL A 166 11.23 -14.40 1.49
C VAL A 166 12.21 -15.31 0.74
N ALA A 167 12.80 -14.80 -0.33
CA ALA A 167 13.97 -15.36 -1.00
C ALA A 167 14.99 -14.26 -1.27
N TYR A 168 16.27 -14.59 -1.19
CA TYR A 168 17.39 -13.68 -1.46
C TYR A 168 18.09 -14.04 -2.77
N ASN A 169 18.39 -13.04 -3.60
CA ASN A 169 19.16 -13.23 -4.82
C ASN A 169 20.65 -12.85 -4.61
N PRO A 170 21.56 -13.83 -4.47
CA PRO A 170 22.99 -13.54 -4.34
C PRO A 170 23.62 -12.92 -5.60
N ASN A 171 22.94 -13.03 -6.75
CA ASN A 171 23.45 -12.54 -8.03
C ASN A 171 22.87 -11.16 -8.39
N ALA A 172 21.97 -10.61 -7.57
CA ALA A 172 21.43 -9.28 -7.82
C ALA A 172 22.47 -8.20 -7.52
N SER A 173 22.49 -7.13 -8.32
CA SER A 173 23.42 -6.01 -8.12
C SER A 173 23.21 -5.32 -6.77
N SER A 174 22.00 -5.38 -6.21
CA SER A 174 21.67 -4.77 -4.92
C SER A 174 21.72 -5.73 -3.72
N GLY A 175 21.70 -7.05 -3.95
CA GLY A 175 21.38 -8.04 -2.91
C GLY A 175 19.87 -8.29 -2.74
N SER A 176 19.09 -8.13 -3.82
CA SER A 176 17.62 -8.09 -3.82
C SER A 176 16.95 -9.25 -3.09
N HIS A 177 15.90 -8.91 -2.34
CA HIS A 177 14.97 -9.85 -1.72
C HIS A 177 13.63 -9.83 -2.45
N ASN A 178 12.96 -10.99 -2.52
CA ASN A 178 11.58 -11.09 -2.98
C ASN A 178 10.70 -11.56 -1.84
N TYR A 179 9.61 -10.84 -1.59
CA TYR A 179 8.59 -11.15 -0.62
C TYR A 179 7.27 -11.49 -1.32
N THR A 180 6.71 -12.67 -1.06
CA THR A 180 5.52 -13.15 -1.78
C THR A 180 4.65 -14.07 -0.94
N THR A 181 3.33 -14.03 -1.18
CA THR A 181 2.39 -15.01 -0.62
C THR A 181 2.24 -16.26 -1.50
N SER A 182 2.89 -16.30 -2.65
CA SER A 182 2.86 -17.41 -3.60
C SER A 182 3.99 -18.40 -3.31
N SER A 183 3.63 -19.57 -2.79
CA SER A 183 4.59 -20.68 -2.63
C SER A 183 5.15 -21.15 -3.97
N TYR A 184 4.41 -20.99 -5.06
CA TYR A 184 4.88 -21.30 -6.41
C TYR A 184 6.01 -20.36 -6.85
N GLU A 185 5.83 -19.04 -6.68
CA GLU A 185 6.87 -18.04 -7.00
C GLU A 185 8.12 -18.28 -6.15
N GLN A 186 7.95 -18.49 -4.84
CA GLN A 186 9.05 -18.84 -3.93
C GLN A 186 9.84 -20.06 -4.43
N ASN A 187 9.16 -21.16 -4.75
CA ASN A 187 9.81 -22.39 -5.21
C ASN A 187 10.49 -22.20 -6.58
N SER A 188 9.90 -21.39 -7.46
CA SER A 188 10.50 -21.04 -8.76
C SER A 188 11.81 -20.27 -8.59
N LEU A 189 11.84 -19.27 -7.70
CA LEU A 189 13.04 -18.49 -7.40
C LEU A 189 14.15 -19.37 -6.82
N LEU A 190 13.82 -20.25 -5.88
CA LEU A 190 14.78 -21.18 -5.27
C LEU A 190 15.37 -22.14 -6.31
N ARG A 191 14.55 -22.67 -7.23
CA ARG A 191 15.03 -23.48 -8.37
C ARG A 191 15.94 -22.69 -9.31
N SER A 192 15.69 -21.39 -9.43
CA SER A 192 16.50 -20.46 -10.23
C SER A 192 17.77 -19.99 -9.49
N GLY A 193 18.09 -20.57 -8.34
CA GLY A 193 19.34 -20.33 -7.61
C GLY A 193 19.27 -19.32 -6.47
N TRP A 194 18.09 -18.73 -6.21
CA TRP A 194 17.89 -17.87 -5.04
C TRP A 194 18.03 -18.68 -3.75
N LYS A 195 18.37 -18.00 -2.64
CA LYS A 195 18.73 -18.60 -1.35
C LYS A 195 17.77 -18.17 -0.24
N TYR A 196 17.94 -18.78 0.93
CA TYR A 196 17.26 -18.42 2.19
C TYR A 196 15.73 -18.41 2.12
N GLY A 197 15.16 -19.45 1.51
CA GLY A 197 13.71 -19.61 1.47
C GLY A 197 13.12 -19.86 2.86
N ALA A 198 12.42 -18.87 3.40
CA ALA A 198 11.79 -18.93 4.72
C ALA A 198 10.44 -18.23 4.74
N VAL A 199 9.64 -18.48 5.77
CA VAL A 199 8.49 -17.64 6.09
C VAL A 199 9.03 -16.39 6.79
N ALA A 200 8.85 -15.24 6.15
CA ALA A 200 9.28 -13.96 6.70
C ALA A 200 8.31 -13.49 7.79
N TRP A 201 7.00 -13.53 7.50
CA TRP A 201 5.92 -13.20 8.44
C TRP A 201 4.57 -13.69 7.91
N LYS A 202 3.46 -13.29 8.57
CA LYS A 202 2.09 -13.66 8.17
C LYS A 202 1.25 -12.46 7.74
N VAL A 203 0.37 -12.69 6.79
CA VAL A 203 -0.56 -11.71 6.22
C VAL A 203 -1.98 -12.30 6.18
N ASN A 204 -2.97 -11.47 5.88
CA ASN A 204 -4.38 -11.89 5.77
C ASN A 204 -4.63 -12.72 4.51
#